data_AF-A0A059LDG9-F1
#
_entry.id   AF-A0A059LDG9-F1
#
_cell.length_a   1.000
_cell.length_b   1.000
_cell.length_c   1.000
_cell.angle_alpha   90.00
_cell.angle_beta   90.00
_cell.angle_gamma   90.00
#
_symmetry.space_group_name_H-M   'P 1'
#
loop_
_entity.id
_entity.type
_entity.pdbx_description
1 polymer ?
#
loop_
_entity_poly.entity_id
_entity_poly.type
_entity_poly.pdbx_seq_one_letter_code
_entity_poly.pdbx_strand_id
1 'polypeptide(L)'
;MRSTTKRPKRTWRPRRPSLAQCAGLALILLALQMLWMHHRARKVHEDLAGSGGIPDPRRREHSWSVARVEATPQDSARRAGEAAEESARAQRRVRQVWSERWGGAAAEGERNPQGSDARQAAAMQSPPAPEDLSVAEVFAAGATWPHLPELEELAITERGDARADDLPDPAIILFCYNRAAYLEQTLASLARVPGLEDFAVYISQDGDDPEVAQVASKWVSRVKEEGLVRTAEHWQRERVPALGENQPAHAWLAQHYGFSLGRVLEERKHSHAVVVED
;
A
#
# COMPACT_ATOMS: atom_id res chain seq x y z
N MET A 1 11.66 -31.56 -62.76
CA MET A 1 12.13 -30.93 -61.50
C MET A 1 11.69 -29.47 -61.51
N ARG A 2 10.70 -29.08 -60.67
CA ARG A 2 10.27 -27.68 -60.54
C ARG A 2 10.92 -27.09 -59.30
N SER A 3 11.77 -26.09 -59.50
CA SER A 3 12.45 -25.32 -58.45
C SER A 3 11.44 -24.39 -57.76
N THR A 4 11.18 -24.62 -56.48
CA THR A 4 10.37 -23.74 -55.63
C THR A 4 11.27 -22.71 -54.94
N THR A 5 11.24 -21.47 -55.42
CA THR A 5 11.89 -20.33 -54.79
C THR A 5 11.13 -19.92 -53.52
N LYS A 6 11.73 -20.16 -52.35
CA LYS A 6 11.21 -19.70 -51.05
C LYS A 6 11.25 -18.17 -50.98
N ARG A 7 10.08 -17.54 -50.80
CA ARG A 7 9.98 -16.11 -50.50
C ARG A 7 10.50 -15.81 -49.08
N PRO A 8 11.28 -14.72 -48.90
CA PRO A 8 11.78 -14.33 -47.59
C PRO A 8 10.64 -13.87 -46.68
N LYS A 9 10.65 -14.36 -45.42
CA LYS A 9 9.71 -13.94 -44.37
C LYS A 9 10.00 -12.48 -44.01
N ARG A 10 9.05 -11.57 -44.28
CA ARG A 10 9.09 -10.19 -43.80
C ARG A 10 8.90 -10.18 -42.28
N THR A 11 9.95 -9.85 -41.54
CA THR A 11 9.86 -9.57 -40.11
C THR A 11 9.20 -8.22 -39.92
N TRP A 12 8.00 -8.21 -39.32
CA TRP A 12 7.31 -6.98 -38.93
C TRP A 12 8.04 -6.36 -37.73
N ARG A 13 8.54 -5.13 -37.87
CA ARG A 13 9.07 -4.35 -36.76
C ARG A 13 8.05 -3.26 -36.43
N PRO A 14 7.46 -3.23 -35.21
CA PRO A 14 6.60 -2.13 -34.82
C PRO A 14 7.40 -0.83 -34.85
N ARG A 15 6.84 0.21 -35.48
CA ARG A 15 7.40 1.55 -35.42
C ARG A 15 7.20 2.08 -34.01
N ARG A 16 8.30 2.46 -33.36
CA ARG A 16 8.25 3.18 -32.08
C ARG A 16 7.49 4.50 -32.29
N PRO A 17 6.58 4.87 -31.39
CA PRO A 17 5.92 6.16 -31.46
C PRO A 17 6.95 7.29 -31.37
N SER A 18 6.69 8.40 -32.06
CA SER A 18 7.55 9.57 -31.96
C SER A 18 7.38 10.26 -30.60
N LEU A 19 8.39 11.01 -30.15
CA LEU A 19 8.31 11.81 -28.92
C LEU A 19 7.09 12.74 -28.91
N ALA A 20 6.69 13.26 -30.07
CA ALA A 20 5.48 14.06 -30.23
C ALA A 20 4.19 13.27 -29.97
N GLN A 21 4.14 12.00 -30.38
CA GLN A 21 2.99 11.12 -30.10
C GLN A 21 2.90 10.79 -28.61
N CYS A 22 4.04 10.57 -27.95
CA CYS A 22 4.08 10.35 -26.50
C CYS A 22 3.65 11.59 -25.71
N ALA A 23 4.13 12.78 -26.11
CA ALA A 23 3.74 14.04 -25.47
C ALA A 23 2.25 14.35 -25.67
N GLY A 24 1.70 14.08 -26.85
CA GLY A 24 0.27 14.23 -27.12
C GLY A 24 -0.61 13.33 -26.24
N LEU A 25 -0.23 12.06 -26.08
CA LEU A 25 -0.94 11.13 -25.20
C LEU A 25 -0.87 11.56 -23.72
N ALA A 26 0.28 12.05 -23.25
CA ALA A 26 0.44 12.54 -21.89
C ALA A 26 -0.47 13.74 -21.59
N LEU A 27 -0.58 14.69 -22.53
CA LEU A 27 -1.49 15.85 -22.39
C LEU A 27 -2.97 15.43 -22.36
N ILE A 28 -3.36 14.46 -23.19
CA ILE A 28 -4.73 13.91 -23.18
C ILE A 28 -5.04 13.26 -21.84
N LEU A 29 -4.12 12.47 -21.28
CA LEU A 29 -4.31 11.82 -19.97
C LEU A 29 -4.43 12.84 -18.84
N LEU A 30 -3.59 13.90 -18.85
CA LEU A 30 -3.68 15.00 -17.89
C LEU A 30 -5.02 15.74 -17.97
N ALA A 31 -5.53 16.00 -19.18
CA ALA A 31 -6.84 16.63 -19.37
C ALA A 31 -8.00 15.76 -18.85
N LEU A 32 -7.95 14.44 -19.10
CA LEU A 32 -8.94 13.50 -18.58
C LEU A 32 -8.92 13.42 -17.05
N GLN A 33 -7.73 13.43 -16.44
CA GLN A 33 -7.58 13.45 -14.98
C GLN A 33 -8.17 14.72 -14.35
N MET A 34 -7.91 15.89 -14.96
CA MET A 34 -8.50 17.16 -14.51
C MET A 34 -10.02 17.15 -14.61
N LEU A 35 -10.57 16.63 -15.72
CA LEU A 35 -12.02 16.56 -15.94
C LEU A 35 -12.70 15.63 -14.92
N TRP A 36 -12.07 14.50 -14.60
CA TRP A 36 -12.55 13.57 -13.57
C TRP A 36 -12.55 14.20 -12.18
N MET A 37 -11.48 14.92 -11.81
CA MET A 37 -11.42 15.64 -10.53
C MET A 37 -12.51 16.72 -10.42
N HIS A 38 -12.75 17.47 -11.51
CA HIS A 38 -13.81 18.48 -11.55
C HIS A 38 -15.22 17.88 -11.41
N HIS A 39 -15.48 16.76 -12.09
CA HIS A 39 -16.75 16.04 -11.96
C HIS A 39 -16.96 15.52 -10.53
N ARG A 40 -15.90 14.99 -9.90
CA ARG A 40 -15.95 14.51 -8.52
C ARG A 40 -16.24 15.65 -7.53
N ALA A 41 -15.61 16.80 -7.72
CA ALA A 41 -15.85 17.99 -6.87
C ALA A 41 -17.30 18.49 -6.97
N ARG A 42 -17.89 18.48 -8.18
CA ARG A 42 -19.31 18.82 -8.35
C ARG A 42 -20.24 17.87 -7.62
N LYS A 43 -20.00 16.56 -7.73
CA LYS A 43 -20.83 15.55 -7.08
C LYS A 43 -20.84 15.71 -5.55
N VAL A 44 -19.69 15.99 -4.95
CA VAL A 44 -19.60 16.27 -3.50
C VAL A 44 -20.41 17.50 -3.11
N HIS A 45 -20.41 18.56 -3.94
CA HIS A 45 -21.24 19.74 -3.70
C HIS A 45 -22.74 19.46 -3.83
N GLU A 46 -23.15 18.64 -4.80
CA GLU A 46 -24.55 18.23 -4.98
C GLU A 46 -25.05 17.37 -3.81
N ASP A 47 -24.23 16.42 -3.33
CA ASP A 47 -24.55 15.56 -2.20
C ASP A 47 -24.68 16.38 -0.89
N LEU A 48 -23.86 17.42 -0.71
CA LEU A 48 -23.94 18.34 0.43
C LEU A 48 -25.14 19.30 0.35
N ALA A 49 -25.57 19.66 -0.86
CA ALA A 49 -26.76 20.50 -1.05
C ALA A 49 -28.08 19.73 -0.84
N GLY A 50 -28.06 18.40 -1.00
CA GLY A 50 -29.24 17.53 -0.90
C GLY A 50 -29.64 17.11 0.52
N SER A 51 -28.79 17.29 1.54
CA SER A 51 -29.04 16.77 2.90
C SER A 51 -29.78 17.73 3.85
N GLY A 52 -30.48 18.74 3.32
CA GLY A 52 -31.21 19.75 4.09
C GLY A 52 -32.52 19.26 4.71
N GLY A 53 -32.45 18.30 5.64
CA GLY A 53 -33.55 17.95 6.54
C GLY A 53 -33.39 18.66 7.88
N ILE A 54 -34.18 19.72 8.12
CA ILE A 54 -34.21 20.46 9.39
C ILE A 54 -34.84 19.57 10.48
N PRO A 55 -34.15 19.24 11.59
CA PRO A 55 -34.78 18.55 12.71
C PRO A 55 -35.58 19.52 13.59
N ASP A 56 -36.77 19.08 14.00
CA ASP A 56 -37.71 19.78 14.88
C ASP A 56 -37.13 19.97 16.31
N PRO A 57 -37.05 21.21 16.85
CA PRO A 57 -36.37 21.51 18.12
C PRO A 57 -37.20 21.25 19.39
N ARG A 58 -38.30 20.49 19.37
CA ARG A 58 -39.12 20.27 20.57
C ARG A 58 -38.84 18.94 21.30
N ARG A 59 -37.70 18.81 22.00
CA ARG A 59 -37.58 17.80 23.08
C ARG A 59 -36.54 18.16 24.17
N ARG A 60 -37.08 18.80 25.21
CA ARG A 60 -36.71 18.86 26.65
C ARG A 60 -35.29 18.45 27.11
N GLU A 61 -34.57 19.47 27.56
CA GLU A 61 -34.02 19.68 28.92
C GLU A 61 -33.67 18.46 29.79
N HIS A 62 -32.36 18.21 29.99
CA HIS A 62 -31.76 18.09 31.32
C HIS A 62 -30.34 18.66 31.31
N SER A 63 -30.12 19.60 32.22
CA SER A 63 -28.95 20.45 32.40
C SER A 63 -27.78 19.69 33.03
N TRP A 64 -26.68 19.60 32.28
CA TRP A 64 -25.32 19.51 32.82
C TRP A 64 -24.51 20.63 32.17
N SER A 65 -24.30 21.72 32.91
CA SER A 65 -23.52 22.87 32.49
C SER A 65 -22.02 22.54 32.58
N VAL A 66 -21.50 21.88 31.56
CA VAL A 66 -20.10 22.07 31.15
C VAL A 66 -20.14 23.14 30.07
N ALA A 67 -19.40 24.23 30.25
CA ALA A 67 -19.28 25.28 29.25
C ALA A 67 -18.65 24.70 27.98
N ARG A 68 -19.50 24.17 27.09
CA ARG A 68 -19.12 23.74 25.75
C ARG A 68 -18.87 25.01 24.96
N VAL A 69 -17.60 25.36 24.80
CA VAL A 69 -17.19 26.35 23.82
C VAL A 69 -17.50 25.74 22.46
N GLU A 70 -18.66 26.10 21.90
CA GLU A 70 -19.04 25.69 20.55
C GLU A 70 -18.05 26.32 19.58
N ALA A 71 -17.18 25.49 19.01
CA ALA A 71 -16.28 25.92 17.96
C ALA A 71 -17.13 26.47 16.82
N THR A 72 -16.83 27.70 16.39
CA THR A 72 -17.58 28.29 15.30
C THR A 72 -17.37 27.47 14.01
N PRO A 73 -18.31 27.49 13.06
CA PRO A 73 -18.08 26.89 11.75
C PRO A 73 -16.77 27.37 11.08
N GLN A 74 -16.37 28.60 11.39
CA GLN A 74 -15.13 29.21 10.93
C GLN A 74 -13.89 28.57 11.58
N ASP A 75 -13.94 28.24 12.87
CA ASP A 75 -12.89 27.49 13.57
C ASP A 75 -12.74 26.06 13.05
N SER A 76 -13.87 25.42 12.74
CA SER A 76 -13.87 24.06 12.18
C SER A 76 -13.27 24.02 10.78
N ALA A 77 -13.62 24.99 9.92
CA ALA A 77 -13.04 25.13 8.59
C ALA A 77 -11.54 25.46 8.65
N ARG A 78 -11.12 26.31 9.59
CA ARG A 78 -9.69 26.64 9.80
C ARG A 78 -8.90 25.40 10.21
N ARG A 79 -9.38 24.62 11.18
CA ARG A 79 -8.72 23.37 11.63
C ARG A 79 -8.63 22.33 10.52
N ALA A 80 -9.68 22.20 9.69
CA ALA A 80 -9.65 21.30 8.53
C ALA A 80 -8.61 21.75 7.48
N GLY A 81 -8.48 23.06 7.24
CA GLY A 81 -7.47 23.63 6.36
C GLY A 81 -6.03 23.39 6.88
N GLU A 82 -5.81 23.62 8.17
CA GLU A 82 -4.52 23.38 8.83
C GLU A 82 -4.11 21.90 8.76
N ALA A 83 -5.03 20.98 9.04
CA ALA A 83 -4.79 19.53 8.96
C ALA A 83 -4.49 19.08 7.51
N ALA A 84 -5.20 19.63 6.51
CA ALA A 84 -4.94 19.33 5.11
C ALA A 84 -3.57 19.84 4.65
N GLU A 85 -3.17 21.04 5.09
CA GLU A 85 -1.87 21.61 4.77
C GLU A 85 -0.71 20.83 5.45
N GLU A 86 -0.91 20.39 6.69
CA GLU A 86 0.03 19.54 7.43
C GLU A 86 0.21 18.17 6.75
N SER A 87 -0.88 17.54 6.33
CA SER A 87 -0.86 16.30 5.55
C SER A 87 -0.10 16.48 4.23
N ALA A 88 -0.36 17.57 3.50
CA ALA A 88 0.35 17.88 2.26
C ALA A 88 1.85 18.14 2.49
N ARG A 89 2.22 18.77 3.61
CA ARG A 89 3.63 18.94 4.03
C ARG A 89 4.29 17.60 4.36
N ALA A 90 3.60 16.69 5.03
CA ALA A 90 4.10 15.35 5.32
C ALA A 90 4.35 14.55 4.03
N GLN A 91 3.40 14.56 3.09
CA GLN A 91 3.55 13.89 1.78
C GLN A 91 4.74 14.44 0.97
N ARG A 92 4.96 15.76 0.96
CA ARG A 92 6.12 16.36 0.29
C ARG A 92 7.44 15.91 0.93
N ARG A 93 7.50 15.83 2.26
CA ARG A 93 8.69 15.33 2.99
C ARG A 93 8.98 13.87 2.65
N VAL A 94 7.98 13.01 2.62
CA VAL A 94 8.15 11.59 2.23
C VAL A 94 8.66 11.47 0.80
N ARG A 95 8.07 12.21 -0.16
CA ARG A 95 8.54 12.23 -1.56
C ARG A 95 9.98 12.74 -1.68
N GLN A 96 10.33 13.78 -0.93
CA GLN A 96 11.68 14.34 -0.93
C GLN A 96 12.69 13.34 -0.38
N VAL A 97 12.45 12.76 0.80
CA VAL A 97 13.33 11.73 1.40
C VAL A 97 13.49 10.53 0.47
N TRP A 98 12.41 10.11 -0.19
CA TRP A 98 12.45 9.03 -1.16
C TRP A 98 13.31 9.39 -2.38
N SER A 99 13.13 10.58 -2.94
CA SER A 99 13.92 11.08 -4.06
C SER A 99 15.40 11.27 -3.72
N GLU A 100 15.73 11.78 -2.54
CA GLU A 100 17.11 12.01 -2.10
C GLU A 100 17.84 10.69 -1.84
N ARG A 101 17.16 9.72 -1.21
CA ARG A 101 17.78 8.46 -0.80
C ARG A 101 17.85 7.43 -1.93
N TRP A 102 16.91 7.45 -2.86
CA TRP A 102 16.76 6.41 -3.88
C TRP A 102 16.78 6.93 -5.32
N GLY A 103 16.55 8.23 -5.54
CA GLY A 103 16.57 8.83 -6.89
C GLY A 103 17.97 8.98 -7.49
N GLY A 104 19.03 8.95 -6.67
CA GLY A 104 20.43 9.07 -7.14
C GLY A 104 21.01 7.77 -7.73
N ALA A 105 20.51 6.59 -7.33
CA ALA A 105 21.09 5.31 -7.72
C ALA A 105 20.88 4.94 -9.20
N ALA A 106 19.93 5.58 -9.89
CA ALA A 106 19.67 5.33 -11.31
C ALA A 106 20.61 6.10 -12.26
N ALA A 107 21.35 7.11 -11.78
CA ALA A 107 22.12 8.02 -12.65
C ALA A 107 23.61 7.65 -12.82
N GLU A 108 24.17 6.74 -12.01
CA GLU A 108 25.60 6.40 -12.06
C GLU A 108 25.95 5.11 -12.80
N GLY A 109 24.97 4.42 -13.39
CA GLY A 109 25.18 3.13 -14.08
C GLY A 109 25.66 3.18 -15.54
N GLU A 110 25.71 4.35 -16.19
CA GLU A 110 25.89 4.44 -17.66
C GLU A 110 27.33 4.70 -18.17
N ARG A 111 28.38 4.42 -17.38
CA ARG A 111 29.77 4.57 -17.87
C ARG A 111 30.66 3.35 -17.64
N ASN A 112 30.36 2.22 -18.28
CA ASN A 112 31.43 1.30 -18.69
C ASN A 112 31.01 0.36 -19.85
N PRO A 113 31.46 0.55 -21.10
CA PRO A 113 31.04 -0.26 -22.24
C PRO A 113 32.01 -1.42 -22.57
N GLN A 114 32.76 -1.96 -21.60
CA GLN A 114 33.68 -3.09 -21.83
C GLN A 114 33.51 -4.20 -20.79
N GLY A 115 32.80 -5.26 -21.17
CA GLY A 115 32.73 -6.52 -20.41
C GLY A 115 31.38 -7.22 -20.46
N SER A 116 30.84 -7.51 -21.65
CA SER A 116 29.51 -8.12 -21.82
C SER A 116 29.46 -9.65 -21.75
N ASP A 117 30.58 -10.38 -21.80
CA ASP A 117 30.49 -11.82 -22.10
C ASP A 117 30.77 -12.76 -20.91
N ALA A 118 31.21 -12.23 -19.75
CA ALA A 118 31.52 -13.04 -18.57
C ALA A 118 30.47 -12.97 -17.43
N ARG A 119 29.50 -12.05 -17.50
CA ARG A 119 28.53 -11.82 -16.41
C ARG A 119 27.17 -12.49 -16.62
N GLN A 120 26.88 -13.00 -17.81
CA GLN A 120 25.60 -13.66 -18.10
C GLN A 120 25.55 -15.14 -17.70
N ALA A 121 26.68 -15.73 -17.27
CA ALA A 121 26.74 -17.09 -16.74
C ALA A 121 26.69 -17.16 -15.19
N ALA A 122 26.76 -16.04 -14.48
CA ALA A 122 26.75 -15.99 -13.01
C ALA A 122 25.39 -15.65 -12.39
N ALA A 123 24.35 -15.38 -13.21
CA ALA A 123 23.02 -14.96 -12.75
C ALA A 123 21.93 -16.05 -12.85
N MET A 124 22.30 -17.31 -13.11
CA MET A 124 21.38 -18.46 -13.16
C MET A 124 21.77 -19.62 -12.23
N GLN A 125 22.65 -19.39 -11.26
CA GLN A 125 22.82 -20.35 -10.16
C GLN A 125 21.96 -19.87 -9.01
N SER A 126 20.83 -20.55 -8.81
CA SER A 126 20.12 -20.51 -7.53
C SER A 126 21.14 -20.73 -6.40
N PRO A 127 21.06 -20.02 -5.27
CA PRO A 127 21.82 -20.41 -4.09
C PRO A 127 21.52 -21.89 -3.80
N PRO A 128 22.53 -22.70 -3.39
CA PRO A 128 22.25 -24.06 -2.96
C PRO A 128 21.19 -24.01 -1.86
N ALA A 129 20.22 -24.90 -1.95
CA ALA A 129 19.23 -25.09 -0.89
C ALA A 129 19.98 -25.35 0.43
N PRO A 130 19.57 -24.73 1.56
CA PRO A 130 20.11 -25.07 2.87
C PRO A 130 19.55 -26.43 3.26
N GLU A 131 20.09 -27.49 2.66
CA GLU A 131 19.98 -28.83 3.20
C GLU A 131 20.99 -28.88 4.36
N ASP A 132 20.49 -29.17 5.56
CA ASP A 132 21.22 -29.31 6.84
C ASP A 132 21.34 -28.08 7.76
N LEU A 133 20.35 -27.19 7.81
CA LEU A 133 20.13 -26.40 9.03
C LEU A 133 18.78 -26.77 9.64
N SER A 134 18.82 -27.32 10.85
CA SER A 134 17.61 -27.60 11.62
C SER A 134 16.89 -26.29 11.93
N VAL A 135 15.56 -26.33 12.01
CA VAL A 135 14.74 -25.18 12.43
C VAL A 135 15.27 -24.57 13.75
N ALA A 136 15.84 -25.38 14.63
CA ALA A 136 16.47 -24.95 15.88
C ALA A 136 17.72 -24.07 15.68
N GLU A 137 18.54 -24.32 14.65
CA GLU A 137 19.77 -23.57 14.38
C GLU A 137 19.48 -22.20 13.73
N VAL A 138 18.41 -22.11 12.94
CA VAL A 138 17.93 -20.83 12.40
C VAL A 138 17.41 -19.92 13.54
N PHE A 139 16.77 -20.49 14.56
CA PHE A 139 16.39 -19.75 15.77
C PHE A 139 17.59 -19.38 16.66
N ALA A 140 18.62 -20.23 16.73
CA ALA A 140 19.83 -19.94 17.50
C ALA A 140 20.69 -18.82 16.87
N ALA A 141 20.73 -18.72 15.54
CA ALA A 141 21.47 -17.66 14.83
C ALA A 141 20.79 -16.28 14.90
N GLY A 142 19.47 -16.23 15.16
CA GLY A 142 18.74 -14.99 15.42
C GLY A 142 18.93 -14.43 16.84
N ALA A 143 19.55 -15.20 17.74
CA ALA A 143 19.61 -14.90 19.17
C ALA A 143 20.85 -14.10 19.62
N THR A 144 21.70 -13.62 18.70
CA THR A 144 22.85 -12.76 19.05
C THR A 144 22.65 -11.33 18.56
N TRP A 145 21.54 -10.72 18.97
CA TRP A 145 21.50 -9.26 19.10
C TRP A 145 22.23 -8.90 20.40
N PRO A 146 23.09 -7.86 20.43
CA PRO A 146 23.73 -7.47 21.66
C PRO A 146 22.65 -7.14 22.69
N HIS A 147 22.63 -7.91 23.77
CA HIS A 147 21.78 -7.68 24.93
C HIS A 147 22.11 -6.27 25.43
N LEU A 148 21.26 -5.29 25.11
CA LEU A 148 21.31 -3.93 25.64
C LEU A 148 20.33 -3.90 26.83
N PRO A 149 20.76 -4.22 28.06
CA PRO A 149 19.88 -4.20 29.23
C PRO A 149 19.26 -2.82 29.48
N GLU A 150 19.83 -1.76 28.91
CA GLU A 150 19.34 -0.37 29.02
C GLU A 150 18.06 -0.09 28.20
N LEU A 151 17.70 -0.91 27.21
CA LEU A 151 16.45 -0.76 26.45
C LEU A 151 15.28 -1.56 27.05
N GLU A 152 15.54 -2.62 27.82
CA GLU A 152 14.49 -3.33 28.56
C GLU A 152 13.98 -2.51 29.75
N GLU A 153 14.85 -1.73 30.39
CA GLU A 153 14.46 -0.89 31.54
C GLU A 153 13.72 0.40 31.13
N LEU A 154 13.87 0.86 29.89
CA LEU A 154 13.10 1.97 29.32
C LEU A 154 11.78 1.54 28.63
N ALA A 155 11.60 0.25 28.32
CA ALA A 155 10.43 -0.25 27.60
C ALA A 155 9.32 -0.84 28.51
N ILE A 156 9.56 -1.01 29.80
CA ILE A 156 8.63 -1.71 30.72
C ILE A 156 7.96 -0.78 31.73
N THR A 157 8.48 0.42 31.97
CA THR A 157 8.00 1.35 33.01
C THR A 157 6.92 2.34 32.56
N GLU A 158 6.68 2.46 31.25
CA GLU A 158 5.50 3.14 30.71
C GLU A 158 4.72 2.20 29.78
N ARG A 159 4.29 1.04 30.30
CA ARG A 159 3.04 0.43 29.82
C ARG A 159 1.90 1.36 30.23
N GLY A 160 1.81 2.52 29.58
CA GLY A 160 0.57 3.26 29.53
C GLY A 160 -0.48 2.28 29.05
N ASP A 161 -1.63 2.26 29.73
CA ASP A 161 -2.85 1.60 29.27
C ASP A 161 -3.24 2.22 27.93
N ALA A 162 -2.51 1.92 26.85
CA ALA A 162 -2.88 2.26 25.50
C ALA A 162 -4.10 1.39 25.21
N ARG A 163 -5.28 1.92 25.53
CA ARG A 163 -6.54 1.22 25.33
C ARG A 163 -6.80 1.22 23.82
N ALA A 164 -7.53 0.23 23.33
CA ALA A 164 -7.99 0.24 21.95
C ALA A 164 -8.74 1.55 21.60
N ASP A 165 -9.33 2.19 22.61
CA ASP A 165 -9.92 3.53 22.56
C ASP A 165 -8.95 4.65 22.07
N ASP A 166 -7.64 4.44 22.14
CA ASP A 166 -6.63 5.42 21.74
C ASP A 166 -6.37 5.43 20.21
N LEU A 167 -6.89 4.44 19.49
CA LEU A 167 -6.79 4.35 18.02
C LEU A 167 -8.18 4.55 17.41
N PRO A 168 -8.61 5.79 17.11
CA PRO A 168 -10.01 6.09 16.79
C PRO A 168 -10.55 5.45 15.50
N ASP A 169 -9.69 4.91 14.65
CA ASP A 169 -10.06 4.19 13.42
C ASP A 169 -8.87 3.37 12.90
N PRO A 170 -8.58 2.17 13.46
CA PRO A 170 -7.42 1.40 13.10
C PRO A 170 -7.71 0.44 11.94
N ALA A 171 -6.69 0.18 11.14
CA ALA A 171 -6.70 -0.82 10.09
C ALA A 171 -5.49 -1.75 10.18
N ILE A 172 -5.67 -2.99 9.73
CA ILE A 172 -4.61 -3.95 9.46
C ILE A 172 -4.47 -4.08 7.96
N ILE A 173 -3.25 -4.01 7.47
CA ILE A 173 -2.93 -4.25 6.07
C ILE A 173 -1.95 -5.41 5.96
N LEU A 174 -2.35 -6.45 5.24
CA LEU A 174 -1.55 -7.63 5.00
C LEU A 174 -1.03 -7.59 3.57
N PHE A 175 0.29 -7.56 3.40
CA PHE A 175 0.97 -7.62 2.11
C PHE A 175 1.24 -9.07 1.71
N CYS A 176 0.86 -9.44 0.48
CA CYS A 176 1.14 -10.77 -0.05
C CYS A 176 1.53 -10.73 -1.53
N TYR A 177 2.21 -11.78 -1.99
CA TYR A 177 2.56 -11.93 -3.42
C TYR A 177 2.15 -13.29 -3.98
N ASN A 178 2.96 -14.32 -3.73
CA ASN A 178 2.84 -15.64 -4.38
C ASN A 178 3.08 -16.81 -3.42
N ARG A 179 2.79 -16.62 -2.12
CA ARG A 179 3.00 -17.62 -1.06
C ARG A 179 1.68 -17.99 -0.38
N ALA A 180 0.78 -18.66 -1.10
CA ALA A 180 -0.57 -18.96 -0.61
C ALA A 180 -0.61 -19.71 0.73
N ALA A 181 0.29 -20.67 0.96
CA ALA A 181 0.38 -21.41 2.22
C ALA A 181 0.76 -20.53 3.42
N TYR A 182 1.70 -19.59 3.22
CA TYR A 182 2.13 -18.63 4.24
C TYR A 182 1.00 -17.64 4.54
N LEU A 183 0.35 -17.13 3.49
CA LEU A 183 -0.83 -16.29 3.63
C LEU A 183 -1.93 -16.99 4.45
N GLU A 184 -2.23 -18.26 4.17
CA GLU A 184 -3.24 -19.01 4.93
C GLU A 184 -2.87 -19.14 6.41
N GLN A 185 -1.59 -19.40 6.73
CA GLN A 185 -1.09 -19.46 8.10
C GLN A 185 -1.21 -18.11 8.82
N THR A 186 -0.82 -17.02 8.16
CA THR A 186 -0.89 -15.66 8.70
C THR A 186 -2.34 -15.25 8.95
N LEU A 187 -3.24 -15.52 8.00
CA LEU A 187 -4.68 -15.25 8.12
C LEU A 187 -5.37 -16.11 9.18
N ALA A 188 -4.95 -17.35 9.37
CA ALA A 188 -5.44 -18.23 10.43
C ALA A 188 -4.98 -17.74 11.82
N SER A 189 -3.78 -17.19 11.91
CA SER A 189 -3.25 -16.60 13.15
C SER A 189 -3.95 -15.28 13.47
N LEU A 190 -4.14 -14.42 12.46
CA LEU A 190 -4.83 -13.14 12.60
C LEU A 190 -6.26 -13.31 13.12
N ALA A 191 -7.00 -14.29 12.60
CA ALA A 191 -8.39 -14.57 13.03
C ALA A 191 -8.53 -14.99 14.50
N ARG A 192 -7.43 -15.26 15.21
CA ARG A 192 -7.43 -15.61 16.64
C ARG A 192 -7.04 -14.44 17.55
N VAL A 193 -6.70 -13.28 16.98
CA VAL A 193 -6.32 -12.10 17.74
C VAL A 193 -7.56 -11.52 18.43
N PRO A 194 -7.57 -11.37 19.76
CA PRO A 194 -8.67 -10.71 20.47
C PRO A 194 -8.79 -9.23 20.07
N GLY A 195 -10.01 -8.72 19.89
CA GLY A 195 -10.27 -7.33 19.51
C GLY A 195 -10.13 -7.05 18.01
N LEU A 196 -10.00 -8.09 17.18
CA LEU A 196 -9.91 -7.93 15.73
C LEU A 196 -11.18 -7.30 15.14
N GLU A 197 -12.32 -7.45 15.81
CA GLU A 197 -13.61 -6.88 15.45
C GLU A 197 -13.59 -5.34 15.33
N ASP A 198 -12.67 -4.66 16.02
CA ASP A 198 -12.52 -3.20 15.97
C ASP A 198 -11.72 -2.73 14.72
N PHE A 199 -11.00 -3.65 14.07
CA PHE A 199 -10.12 -3.33 12.95
C PHE A 199 -10.81 -3.50 11.59
N ALA A 200 -10.48 -2.59 10.67
CA ALA A 200 -10.62 -2.86 9.25
C ALA A 200 -9.44 -3.73 8.78
N VAL A 201 -9.68 -4.75 7.94
CA VAL A 201 -8.60 -5.62 7.44
C VAL A 201 -8.53 -5.58 5.91
N TYR A 202 -7.35 -5.29 5.38
CA TYR A 202 -7.10 -5.22 3.95
C TYR A 202 -6.02 -6.21 3.55
N ILE A 203 -6.35 -7.15 2.65
CA ILE A 203 -5.36 -8.05 2.06
C ILE A 203 -4.94 -7.44 0.74
N SER A 204 -3.69 -6.98 0.66
CA SER A 204 -3.13 -6.40 -0.54
C SER A 204 -2.19 -7.37 -1.24
N GLN A 205 -2.63 -7.85 -2.40
CA GLN A 205 -1.86 -8.72 -3.26
C GLN A 205 -1.11 -7.93 -4.34
N ASP A 206 0.19 -8.19 -4.47
CA ASP A 206 0.97 -7.82 -5.64
C ASP A 206 0.86 -8.90 -6.72
N GLY A 207 0.65 -8.53 -7.98
CA GLY A 207 0.57 -9.50 -9.08
C GLY A 207 -0.77 -10.24 -9.16
N ASP A 208 -0.76 -11.42 -9.79
CA ASP A 208 -1.95 -12.16 -10.24
C ASP A 208 -1.91 -13.65 -9.89
N ASP A 209 -1.24 -14.00 -8.79
CA ASP A 209 -1.22 -15.38 -8.30
C ASP A 209 -2.65 -15.86 -7.92
N PRO A 210 -3.19 -16.89 -8.61
CA PRO A 210 -4.58 -17.29 -8.44
C PRO A 210 -4.84 -18.01 -7.10
N GLU A 211 -3.85 -18.69 -6.54
CA GLU A 211 -4.00 -19.39 -5.26
C GLU A 211 -4.06 -18.38 -4.11
N VAL A 212 -3.17 -17.38 -4.12
CA VAL A 212 -3.20 -16.25 -3.19
C VAL A 212 -4.53 -15.51 -3.27
N ALA A 213 -5.01 -15.22 -4.49
CA ALA A 213 -6.29 -14.53 -4.69
C ALA A 213 -7.47 -15.35 -4.14
N GLN A 214 -7.45 -16.66 -4.32
CA GLN A 214 -8.47 -17.57 -3.79
C GLN A 214 -8.47 -17.60 -2.25
N VAL A 215 -7.28 -17.73 -1.63
CA VAL A 215 -7.13 -17.73 -0.17
C VAL A 215 -7.63 -16.42 0.43
N ALA A 216 -7.19 -15.28 -0.14
CA ALA A 216 -7.61 -13.96 0.30
C ALA A 216 -9.13 -13.77 0.19
N SER A 217 -9.71 -14.10 -0.96
CA SER A 217 -11.15 -13.96 -1.21
C SER A 217 -11.98 -14.82 -0.25
N LYS A 218 -11.60 -16.10 -0.08
CA LYS A 218 -12.27 -17.03 0.84
C LYS A 218 -12.25 -16.51 2.27
N TRP A 219 -11.10 -16.00 2.73
CA TRP A 219 -10.97 -15.46 4.07
C TRP A 219 -11.83 -14.20 4.26
N VAL A 220 -11.79 -13.26 3.31
CA VAL A 220 -12.60 -12.02 3.36
C VAL A 220 -14.09 -12.34 3.46
N SER A 221 -14.60 -13.29 2.67
CA SER A 221 -15.99 -13.72 2.77
C SER A 221 -16.30 -14.30 4.15
N ARG A 222 -15.47 -15.22 4.63
CA ARG A 222 -15.66 -15.87 5.94
C ARG A 222 -15.72 -14.85 7.08
N VAL A 223 -14.74 -13.95 7.19
CA VAL A 223 -14.68 -13.02 8.33
C VAL A 223 -15.80 -11.97 8.30
N LYS A 224 -16.32 -11.63 7.13
CA LYS A 224 -17.51 -10.78 6.99
C LYS A 224 -18.77 -11.51 7.46
N GLU A 225 -18.94 -12.76 7.05
CA GLU A 225 -20.08 -13.59 7.45
C GLU A 225 -20.07 -13.85 8.97
N GLU A 226 -18.89 -14.09 9.54
CA GLU A 226 -18.70 -14.35 10.97
C GLU A 226 -18.64 -13.06 11.83
N GLY A 227 -18.55 -11.88 11.21
CA GLY A 227 -18.45 -10.60 11.93
C GLY A 227 -17.15 -10.44 12.73
N LEU A 228 -16.06 -11.09 12.31
CA LEU A 228 -14.76 -11.08 13.03
C LEU A 228 -13.97 -9.79 12.85
N VAL A 229 -14.39 -8.92 11.92
CA VAL A 229 -13.73 -7.67 11.57
C VAL A 229 -14.78 -6.61 11.28
N ARG A 230 -14.44 -5.33 11.48
CA ARG A 230 -15.32 -4.21 11.14
C ARG A 230 -15.60 -4.15 9.63
N THR A 231 -14.57 -4.39 8.83
CA THR A 231 -14.66 -4.53 7.37
C THR A 231 -13.48 -5.34 6.85
N ALA A 232 -13.65 -5.98 5.70
CA ALA A 232 -12.59 -6.70 5.02
C ALA A 232 -12.62 -6.47 3.50
N GLU A 233 -11.46 -6.28 2.88
CA GLU A 233 -11.36 -6.24 1.42
C GLU A 233 -10.09 -6.93 0.93
N HIS A 234 -10.17 -7.50 -0.28
CA HIS A 234 -9.01 -7.98 -1.03
C HIS A 234 -8.72 -6.97 -2.15
N TRP A 235 -7.49 -6.46 -2.18
CA TRP A 235 -7.02 -5.54 -3.19
C TRP A 235 -5.92 -6.18 -4.00
N GLN A 236 -6.12 -6.24 -5.31
CA GLN A 236 -5.11 -6.65 -6.25
C GLN A 236 -4.46 -5.42 -6.89
N ARG A 237 -3.12 -5.33 -6.83
CA ARG A 237 -2.37 -4.28 -7.53
C ARG A 237 -1.88 -4.81 -8.88
N GLU A 238 -2.16 -4.05 -9.93
CA GLU A 238 -1.53 -4.28 -11.23
C GLU A 238 -0.02 -3.95 -11.19
N ARG A 239 0.80 -4.82 -11.77
CA ARG A 239 2.26 -4.63 -11.87
C ARG A 239 2.62 -3.76 -13.06
N VAL A 240 2.57 -2.45 -12.86
CA VAL A 240 3.11 -1.46 -13.81
C VAL A 240 4.50 -1.01 -13.33
N PRO A 241 5.57 -1.21 -14.12
CA PRO A 241 6.91 -0.82 -13.71
C PRO A 241 7.04 0.72 -13.70
N ALA A 242 7.58 1.29 -12.62
CA ALA A 242 7.82 2.74 -12.48
C ALA A 242 9.25 3.13 -12.89
N LEU A 243 10.20 2.21 -12.79
CA LEU A 243 11.61 2.45 -13.17
C LEU A 243 11.98 1.81 -14.52
N GLY A 244 10.99 1.37 -15.30
CA GLY A 244 11.15 0.69 -16.58
C GLY A 244 11.09 -0.83 -16.49
N GLU A 245 11.12 -1.51 -17.64
CA GLU A 245 10.85 -2.96 -17.77
C GLU A 245 11.78 -3.84 -16.92
N ASN A 246 13.02 -3.39 -16.66
CA ASN A 246 14.03 -4.11 -15.90
C ASN A 246 14.18 -3.61 -14.45
N GLN A 247 13.11 -3.06 -13.86
CA GLN A 247 13.20 -2.54 -12.49
C GLN A 247 13.57 -3.64 -11.48
N PRO A 248 14.40 -3.32 -10.47
CA PRO A 248 14.83 -4.32 -9.49
C PRO A 248 13.67 -4.79 -8.61
N ALA A 249 13.78 -6.00 -8.04
CA ALA A 249 12.73 -6.62 -7.24
C ALA A 249 12.22 -5.72 -6.09
N HIS A 250 13.13 -5.02 -5.39
CA HIS A 250 12.77 -4.11 -4.30
C HIS A 250 11.93 -2.91 -4.76
N ALA A 251 11.99 -2.52 -6.04
CA ALA A 251 11.14 -1.47 -6.57
C ALA A 251 9.68 -1.93 -6.67
N TRP A 252 9.43 -3.20 -7.02
CA TRP A 252 8.08 -3.78 -6.97
C TRP A 252 7.50 -3.77 -5.57
N LEU A 253 8.32 -4.14 -4.57
CA LEU A 253 7.93 -4.11 -3.17
C LEU A 253 7.61 -2.68 -2.73
N ALA A 254 8.49 -1.71 -3.00
CA ALA A 254 8.25 -0.31 -2.64
C ALA A 254 6.96 0.26 -3.27
N GLN A 255 6.67 -0.10 -4.52
CA GLN A 255 5.41 0.26 -5.19
C GLN A 255 4.20 -0.37 -4.51
N HIS A 256 4.31 -1.62 -4.08
CA HIS A 256 3.24 -2.31 -3.37
C HIS A 256 2.90 -1.60 -2.07
N TYR A 257 3.89 -1.26 -1.25
CA TYR A 257 3.70 -0.48 -0.02
C TYR A 257 3.08 0.88 -0.30
N GLY A 258 3.60 1.60 -1.30
CA GLY A 258 3.07 2.90 -1.70
C GLY A 258 1.60 2.84 -2.13
N PHE A 259 1.23 1.84 -2.93
CA PHE A 259 -0.16 1.59 -3.32
C PHE A 259 -1.03 1.34 -2.10
N SER A 260 -0.69 0.34 -1.29
CA SER A 260 -1.60 -0.17 -0.26
C SER A 260 -1.73 0.81 0.92
N LEU A 261 -0.63 1.45 1.35
CA LEU A 261 -0.68 2.49 2.39
C LEU A 261 -1.40 3.75 1.90
N GLY A 262 -1.22 4.14 0.64
CA GLY A 262 -1.98 5.23 0.04
C GLY A 262 -3.49 4.96 0.10
N ARG A 263 -3.92 3.73 -0.19
CA ARG A 263 -5.33 3.35 -0.06
C ARG A 263 -5.83 3.38 1.38
N VAL A 264 -5.08 2.82 2.33
CA VAL A 264 -5.50 2.78 3.75
C VAL A 264 -5.59 4.19 4.36
N LEU A 265 -4.53 4.98 4.23
CA LEU A 265 -4.42 6.25 4.94
C LEU A 265 -5.03 7.41 4.15
N GLU A 266 -4.91 7.42 2.83
CA GLU A 266 -5.37 8.54 2.01
C GLU A 266 -6.76 8.33 1.42
N GLU A 267 -7.08 7.12 0.93
CA GLU A 267 -8.41 6.85 0.33
C GLU A 267 -9.45 6.46 1.37
N ARG A 268 -9.11 5.51 2.26
CA ARG A 268 -10.00 4.99 3.32
C ARG A 268 -9.98 5.84 4.59
N LYS A 269 -9.00 6.75 4.72
CA LYS A 269 -8.90 7.72 5.83
C LYS A 269 -8.75 7.09 7.22
N HIS A 270 -8.18 5.89 7.29
CA HIS A 270 -7.83 5.30 8.58
C HIS A 270 -6.80 6.14 9.31
N SER A 271 -6.97 6.24 10.63
CA SER A 271 -6.06 7.00 11.49
C SER A 271 -4.72 6.30 11.66
N HIS A 272 -4.73 4.96 11.66
CA HIS A 272 -3.57 4.12 11.92
C HIS A 272 -3.60 2.87 11.05
N ALA A 273 -2.42 2.34 10.74
CA ALA A 273 -2.26 1.10 9.99
C ALA A 273 -1.24 0.18 10.68
N VAL A 274 -1.64 -1.04 10.99
CA VAL A 274 -0.75 -2.14 11.40
C VAL A 274 -0.38 -2.92 10.13
N VAL A 275 0.92 -3.05 9.88
CA VAL A 275 1.44 -3.74 8.70
C VAL A 275 1.81 -5.17 9.05
N VAL A 276 1.35 -6.12 8.24
CA VAL A 276 1.63 -7.55 8.34
C VAL A 276 2.02 -8.06 6.95
N GLU A 277 2.82 -9.12 6.86
CA GLU A 277 3.23 -9.77 5.61
C GLU A 277 2.85 -11.26 5.63
N ASP A 278 2.73 -11.87 4.44
CA ASP A 278 2.40 -13.30 4.29
C ASP A 278 3.46 -14.25 4.87
#